data_AF-W4PJU8-F1
#
_entry.id   AF-W4PJU8-F1
#
_cell.length_a   1.000
_cell.length_b   1.000
_cell.length_c   1.000
_cell.angle_alpha   90.00
_cell.angle_beta   90.00
_cell.angle_gamma   90.00
#
_symmetry.space_group_name_H-M   'P 1'
#
loop_
_entity.id
_entity.type
_entity.pdbx_description
1 polymer ?
#
loop_
_entity_poly.entity_id
_entity_poly.type
_entity_poly.pdbx_seq_one_letter_code
_entity_poly.pdbx_strand_id
1 'polypeptide(L)'
;MVGFLDFYPEFIASELAKRGTSADIHLFTLPAMEAIQQNPSEFRSTNIAKTLDKEEHKEQLIRILKEGSSESDVIIFPAFVGLSNDTILKDMEDAVGKPILLLPTLPPSIAGIKTQQYLCHFFQKQGGTFMLGDTILRGDMEANSLRRVFSKNHGDISFVADHFVLATGSYFSQGLIASRDRVYEPIFHLDVDYLHDRQEWYNDNVFESQNYMQFGIRTNHHFQALRSGLPIENLYVIGAGLEGFSPLKEGSGAGVSILTALHVANTI
;
A
#
# COMPACT_ATOMS: atom_id res chain seq x y z
N MET A 1 1.86 -2.74 -23.54
CA MET A 1 0.63 -2.15 -24.12
C MET A 1 0.98 -0.74 -24.61
N VAL A 2 0.65 -0.41 -25.86
CA VAL A 2 0.97 0.91 -26.42
C VAL A 2 0.31 2.02 -25.60
N GLY A 3 1.06 3.09 -25.31
CA GLY A 3 0.59 4.27 -24.60
C GLY A 3 0.62 4.18 -23.06
N PHE A 4 1.01 3.04 -22.48
CA PHE A 4 1.03 2.89 -21.01
C PHE A 4 2.35 3.42 -20.45
N LEU A 5 2.27 4.43 -19.59
CA LEU A 5 3.44 5.19 -19.14
C LEU A 5 4.16 4.59 -17.93
N ASP A 6 3.49 3.71 -17.17
CA ASP A 6 4.02 3.19 -15.91
C ASP A 6 4.74 1.83 -16.07
N PHE A 7 5.19 1.51 -17.29
CA PHE A 7 5.95 0.30 -17.61
C PHE A 7 6.97 0.58 -18.72
N TYR A 8 8.24 0.31 -18.44
CA TYR A 8 9.36 0.68 -19.33
C TYR A 8 10.10 -0.57 -19.84
N PRO A 9 9.64 -1.20 -20.93
CA PRO A 9 10.18 -2.47 -21.39
C PRO A 9 11.66 -2.38 -21.82
N GLU A 10 12.12 -1.22 -22.29
CA GLU A 10 13.50 -1.01 -22.72
C GLU A 10 14.49 -1.10 -21.55
N PHE A 11 14.13 -0.55 -20.37
CA PHE A 11 14.97 -0.68 -19.17
C PHE A 11 15.04 -2.13 -18.71
N ILE A 12 13.91 -2.85 -18.75
CA ILE A 12 13.84 -4.26 -18.36
C ILE A 12 14.72 -5.11 -19.29
N ALA A 13 14.57 -4.95 -20.60
CA ALA A 13 15.37 -5.68 -21.60
C ALA A 13 16.87 -5.36 -21.46
N SER A 14 17.23 -4.10 -21.23
CA SER A 14 18.63 -3.68 -21.00
C SER A 14 19.24 -4.33 -19.75
N GLU A 15 18.50 -4.38 -18.63
CA GLU A 15 18.98 -5.02 -17.41
C GLU A 15 19.09 -6.55 -17.53
N LEU A 16 18.20 -7.19 -18.29
CA LEU A 16 18.29 -8.62 -18.61
C LEU A 16 19.50 -8.92 -19.51
N ALA A 17 19.75 -8.08 -20.52
CA ALA A 17 20.90 -8.22 -21.40
C ALA A 17 22.23 -8.12 -20.64
N LYS A 18 22.34 -7.20 -19.67
CA LYS A 18 23.51 -7.12 -18.78
C LYS A 18 23.77 -8.40 -17.97
N ARG A 19 22.74 -9.23 -17.78
CA ARG A 19 22.80 -10.53 -17.09
C ARG A 19 22.94 -11.72 -18.05
N GLY A 20 23.10 -11.46 -19.35
CA GLY A 20 23.25 -12.51 -20.37
C GLY A 20 21.94 -13.13 -20.87
N THR A 21 20.80 -12.48 -20.61
CA THR A 21 19.48 -12.95 -21.08
C THR A 21 19.01 -12.11 -22.26
N SER A 22 18.69 -12.77 -23.38
CA SER A 22 18.06 -12.10 -24.53
C SER A 22 16.61 -11.76 -24.22
N ALA A 23 16.15 -10.60 -24.65
CA ALA A 23 14.78 -10.14 -24.43
C ALA A 23 14.27 -9.38 -25.66
N ASP A 24 13.12 -9.81 -26.17
CA ASP A 24 12.40 -9.15 -27.25
C ASP A 24 11.21 -8.37 -26.70
N ILE A 25 11.00 -7.16 -27.23
CA ILE A 25 9.92 -6.27 -26.79
C ILE A 25 8.75 -6.38 -27.78
N HIS A 26 7.65 -6.94 -27.31
CA HIS A 26 6.41 -7.01 -28.08
C HIS A 26 5.38 -6.02 -27.54
N LEU A 27 5.10 -5.00 -28.34
CA LEU A 27 4.01 -4.06 -28.08
C LEU A 27 2.70 -4.61 -28.62
N PHE A 28 1.62 -4.39 -27.87
CA PHE A 28 0.29 -4.80 -28.28
C PHE A 28 -0.74 -3.70 -27.96
N THR A 29 -1.84 -3.73 -28.69
CA THR A 29 -3.05 -2.95 -28.46
C THR A 29 -4.24 -3.90 -28.34
N LEU A 30 -5.26 -3.46 -27.61
CA LEU A 30 -6.53 -4.18 -27.49
C LEU A 30 -7.63 -3.17 -27.76
N PRO A 31 -8.57 -3.43 -28.68
CA PRO A 31 -9.68 -2.51 -28.97
C PRO A 31 -10.48 -2.14 -27.72
N ALA A 32 -10.64 -3.08 -26.79
CA ALA A 32 -11.27 -2.87 -25.50
C ALA A 32 -10.61 -1.77 -24.64
N MET A 33 -9.34 -1.43 -24.93
CA MET A 33 -8.57 -0.41 -24.22
C MET A 33 -8.72 0.99 -24.82
N GLU A 34 -9.29 1.13 -26.03
CA GLU A 34 -9.40 2.41 -26.73
C GLU A 34 -10.15 3.45 -25.88
N ALA A 35 -11.23 3.05 -25.22
CA ALA A 35 -12.00 3.94 -24.34
C ALA A 35 -11.19 4.45 -23.14
N ILE A 36 -10.32 3.60 -22.56
CA ILE A 36 -9.49 3.97 -21.40
C ILE A 36 -8.29 4.83 -21.86
N GLN A 37 -7.73 4.53 -23.03
CA GLN A 37 -6.61 5.28 -23.63
C GLN A 37 -6.97 6.74 -23.96
N GLN A 38 -8.24 7.03 -24.23
CA GLN A 38 -8.71 8.41 -24.47
C GLN A 38 -8.50 9.32 -23.25
N ASN A 39 -8.40 8.75 -22.04
CA ASN A 39 -8.10 9.51 -20.84
C ASN A 39 -6.80 9.00 -20.17
N PRO A 40 -5.66 9.70 -20.36
CA PRO A 40 -4.38 9.33 -19.75
C PRO A 40 -4.39 9.22 -18.22
N SER A 41 -5.32 9.88 -17.52
CA SER A 41 -5.46 9.73 -16.06
C SER A 41 -6.08 8.38 -15.67
N GLU A 42 -6.93 7.82 -16.53
CA GLU A 42 -7.61 6.54 -16.32
C GLU A 42 -6.80 5.35 -16.85
N PHE A 43 -5.76 5.60 -17.65
CA PHE A 43 -4.88 4.56 -18.17
C PHE A 43 -3.88 4.09 -17.11
N ARG A 44 -4.42 3.50 -16.05
CA ARG A 44 -3.74 2.91 -14.89
C ARG A 44 -3.91 1.40 -14.90
N SER A 45 -2.93 0.69 -14.34
CA SER A 45 -2.90 -0.78 -14.28
C SER A 45 -4.17 -1.38 -13.68
N THR A 46 -4.74 -0.74 -12.65
CA THR A 46 -5.99 -1.19 -12.01
C THR A 46 -7.21 -1.11 -12.92
N ASN A 47 -7.32 -0.08 -13.76
CA ASN A 47 -8.43 0.05 -14.71
C ASN A 47 -8.26 -0.89 -15.90
N ILE A 48 -7.01 -1.07 -16.35
CA ILE A 48 -6.68 -2.09 -17.35
C ILE A 48 -7.09 -3.47 -16.83
N ALA A 49 -6.72 -3.80 -15.59
CA ALA A 49 -7.05 -5.10 -14.99
C ALA A 49 -8.55 -5.35 -14.81
N LYS A 50 -9.32 -4.35 -14.37
CA LYS A 50 -10.79 -4.48 -14.31
C LYS A 50 -11.42 -4.87 -15.65
N THR A 51 -10.80 -4.46 -16.75
CA THR A 51 -11.25 -4.84 -18.08
C THR A 51 -10.67 -6.18 -18.48
N LEU A 52 -9.35 -6.38 -18.43
CA LEU A 52 -8.71 -7.63 -18.88
C LEU A 52 -9.09 -8.86 -18.05
N ASP A 53 -9.55 -8.68 -16.81
CA ASP A 53 -10.03 -9.76 -15.96
C ASP A 53 -11.39 -10.34 -16.39
N LYS A 54 -12.09 -9.69 -17.34
CA LYS A 54 -13.33 -10.19 -17.92
C LYS A 54 -13.04 -11.31 -18.92
N GLU A 55 -13.81 -12.40 -18.83
CA GLU A 55 -13.65 -13.57 -19.72
C GLU A 55 -13.72 -13.22 -21.21
N GLU A 56 -14.49 -12.20 -21.60
CA GLU A 56 -14.64 -11.74 -22.99
C GLU A 56 -13.32 -11.26 -23.66
N HIS A 57 -12.31 -10.89 -22.87
CA HIS A 57 -11.01 -10.42 -23.40
C HIS A 57 -9.89 -11.46 -23.26
N LYS A 58 -10.14 -12.54 -22.53
CA LYS A 58 -9.15 -13.56 -22.17
C LYS A 58 -8.60 -14.27 -23.40
N GLU A 59 -9.45 -14.73 -24.31
CA GLU A 59 -9.02 -15.43 -25.52
C GLU A 59 -8.13 -14.54 -26.42
N GLN A 60 -8.52 -13.27 -26.58
CA GLN A 60 -7.75 -12.30 -27.36
C GLN A 60 -6.38 -12.04 -26.73
N LEU A 61 -6.32 -11.88 -25.41
CA LEU A 61 -5.07 -11.68 -24.69
C LEU A 61 -4.15 -12.90 -24.82
N ILE A 62 -4.67 -14.11 -24.62
CA ILE A 62 -3.93 -15.37 -24.80
C ILE A 62 -3.35 -15.46 -26.21
N ARG A 63 -4.14 -15.12 -27.23
CA ARG A 63 -3.69 -15.13 -28.63
C ARG A 63 -2.51 -14.18 -28.85
N ILE A 64 -2.61 -12.94 -28.38
CA ILE A 64 -1.53 -11.95 -28.48
C ILE A 64 -0.26 -12.46 -27.80
N LEU A 65 -0.38 -13.04 -26.61
CA LEU A 65 0.76 -13.57 -25.86
C LEU A 65 1.40 -14.77 -26.54
N LYS A 66 0.61 -15.67 -27.14
CA LYS A 66 1.13 -16.81 -27.93
C LYS A 66 1.90 -16.34 -29.16
N GLU A 67 1.29 -15.46 -29.96
CA GLU A 67 1.87 -14.97 -31.21
C GLU A 67 3.15 -14.15 -30.93
N GLY A 68 3.15 -13.33 -29.88
CA GLY A 68 4.28 -12.48 -29.51
C GLY A 68 5.37 -13.16 -28.67
N SER A 69 5.33 -14.48 -28.47
CA SER A 69 6.33 -15.17 -27.64
C SER A 69 6.84 -16.48 -28.24
N SER A 70 6.62 -16.78 -29.52
CA SER A 70 6.89 -18.11 -30.09
C SER A 70 8.30 -18.65 -29.78
N GLU A 71 9.31 -17.80 -29.86
CA GLU A 71 10.73 -18.14 -29.63
C GLU A 71 11.23 -17.84 -28.19
N SER A 72 10.33 -17.50 -27.27
CA SER A 72 10.68 -17.11 -25.89
C SER A 72 10.27 -18.17 -24.86
N ASP A 73 11.15 -18.39 -23.88
CA ASP A 73 10.91 -19.35 -22.78
C ASP A 73 9.95 -18.82 -21.72
N VAL A 74 9.91 -17.50 -21.51
CA VAL A 74 9.16 -16.83 -20.44
C VAL A 74 8.59 -15.51 -20.95
N ILE A 75 7.40 -15.13 -20.48
CA ILE A 75 6.79 -13.83 -20.75
C ILE A 75 6.91 -12.96 -19.51
N ILE A 76 7.50 -11.77 -19.65
CA ILE A 76 7.38 -10.69 -18.66
C ILE A 76 6.22 -9.81 -19.08
N PHE A 77 5.19 -9.76 -18.24
CA PHE A 77 3.97 -9.02 -18.51
C PHE A 77 3.75 -7.97 -17.42
N PRO A 78 3.33 -6.74 -17.75
CA PRO A 78 2.93 -5.80 -16.70
C PRO A 78 1.82 -6.41 -15.84
N ALA A 79 1.80 -6.10 -14.55
CA ALA A 79 0.71 -6.50 -13.67
C ALA A 79 -0.60 -5.80 -14.08
N PHE A 80 -1.27 -6.37 -15.08
CA PHE A 80 -2.51 -5.89 -15.73
C PHE A 80 -3.66 -6.86 -15.59
N VAL A 81 -3.48 -7.97 -14.88
CA VAL A 81 -4.50 -8.99 -14.69
C VAL A 81 -4.46 -9.49 -13.25
N GLY A 82 -5.53 -10.16 -12.86
CA GLY A 82 -5.63 -10.86 -11.59
C GLY A 82 -6.13 -9.99 -10.45
N LEU A 83 -6.74 -8.84 -10.71
CA LEU A 83 -7.29 -7.95 -9.69
C LEU A 83 -8.63 -8.47 -9.13
N SER A 84 -9.54 -8.87 -10.03
CA SER A 84 -10.88 -9.38 -9.70
C SER A 84 -11.03 -10.87 -10.06
N ASN A 85 -10.09 -11.44 -10.82
CA ASN A 85 -10.12 -12.82 -11.28
C ASN A 85 -8.84 -13.54 -10.85
N ASP A 86 -8.88 -14.32 -9.78
CA ASP A 86 -7.69 -14.97 -9.23
C ASP A 86 -7.12 -16.10 -10.10
N THR A 87 -7.91 -16.65 -11.04
CA THR A 87 -7.46 -17.78 -11.88
C THR A 87 -6.85 -17.33 -13.21
N ILE A 88 -7.10 -16.08 -13.64
CA ILE A 88 -6.75 -15.62 -14.99
C ILE A 88 -5.27 -15.83 -15.35
N LEU A 89 -4.35 -15.59 -14.41
CA LEU A 89 -2.92 -15.78 -14.66
C LEU A 89 -2.62 -17.24 -14.99
N LYS A 90 -3.13 -18.16 -14.18
CA LYS A 90 -2.95 -19.59 -14.38
C LYS A 90 -3.60 -20.06 -15.67
N ASP A 91 -4.81 -19.58 -15.95
CA ASP A 91 -5.51 -19.92 -17.20
C ASP A 91 -4.74 -19.44 -18.43
N MET A 92 -4.10 -18.26 -18.35
CA MET A 92 -3.22 -17.74 -19.40
C MET A 92 -1.95 -18.59 -19.53
N GLU A 93 -1.29 -18.95 -18.44
CA GLU A 93 -0.10 -19.81 -18.45
C GLU A 93 -0.39 -21.19 -19.05
N ASP A 94 -1.48 -21.84 -18.61
CA ASP A 94 -1.92 -23.14 -19.11
C ASP A 94 -2.24 -23.08 -20.60
N ALA A 95 -2.89 -21.99 -21.05
CA ALA A 95 -3.24 -21.83 -22.45
C ALA A 95 -2.01 -21.52 -23.32
N VAL A 96 -1.14 -20.58 -22.91
CA VAL A 96 0.07 -20.17 -23.67
C VAL A 96 1.14 -21.27 -23.64
N GLY A 97 1.17 -22.08 -22.59
CA GLY A 97 2.11 -23.19 -22.41
C GLY A 97 3.49 -22.76 -21.91
N LYS A 98 3.60 -21.60 -21.25
CA LYS A 98 4.85 -21.06 -20.70
C LYS A 98 4.60 -20.15 -19.50
N PRO A 99 5.59 -19.94 -18.61
CA PRO A 99 5.44 -19.06 -17.46
C PRO A 99 5.18 -17.60 -17.85
N ILE A 100 4.30 -16.94 -17.10
CA ILE A 100 3.98 -15.52 -17.25
C ILE A 100 4.31 -14.80 -15.94
N LEU A 101 5.37 -14.01 -15.94
CA LEU A 101 5.82 -13.25 -14.78
C LEU A 101 5.20 -11.85 -14.80
N LEU A 102 4.29 -11.60 -13.85
CA LEU A 102 3.69 -10.28 -13.66
C LEU A 102 4.69 -9.35 -12.96
N LEU A 103 5.12 -8.30 -13.66
CA LEU A 103 5.99 -7.28 -13.10
C LEU A 103 5.16 -6.08 -12.61
N PRO A 104 5.26 -5.70 -11.32
CA PRO A 104 4.49 -4.59 -10.76
C PRO A 104 4.72 -3.27 -11.51
N THR A 105 3.64 -2.53 -11.75
CA THR A 105 3.70 -1.17 -12.30
C THR A 105 3.78 -0.14 -11.17
N LEU A 106 3.91 1.15 -11.52
CA LEU A 106 3.76 2.24 -10.55
C LEU A 106 2.38 2.18 -9.86
N PRO A 107 2.26 2.76 -8.64
CA PRO A 107 1.01 2.79 -7.90
C PRO A 107 -0.17 3.38 -8.70
N PRO A 108 -1.40 2.86 -8.53
CA PRO A 108 -1.78 1.80 -7.60
C PRO A 108 -1.28 0.40 -8.00
N SER A 109 -0.79 -0.36 -7.01
CA SER A 109 -0.25 -1.71 -7.22
C SER A 109 -1.36 -2.76 -7.10
N ILE A 110 -1.55 -3.59 -8.13
CA ILE A 110 -2.51 -4.71 -8.10
C ILE A 110 -2.16 -5.67 -6.97
N ALA A 111 -0.89 -6.07 -6.84
CA ALA A 111 -0.45 -6.97 -5.77
C ALA A 111 -0.73 -6.39 -4.37
N GLY A 112 -0.54 -5.07 -4.21
CA GLY A 112 -0.88 -4.36 -2.98
C GLY A 112 -2.38 -4.40 -2.66
N ILE A 113 -3.23 -4.12 -3.66
CA ILE A 113 -4.69 -4.17 -3.51
C ILE A 113 -5.16 -5.58 -3.16
N LYS A 114 -4.66 -6.61 -3.85
CA LYS A 114 -4.99 -8.01 -3.54
C LYS A 114 -4.60 -8.39 -2.12
N THR A 115 -3.41 -7.99 -1.70
CA THR A 115 -2.92 -8.25 -0.34
C THR A 115 -3.84 -7.59 0.69
N GLN A 116 -4.23 -6.33 0.48
CA GLN A 116 -5.19 -5.64 1.34
C GLN A 116 -6.54 -6.36 1.38
N GLN A 117 -7.11 -6.70 0.23
CA GLN A 117 -8.41 -7.39 0.14
C GLN A 117 -8.38 -8.74 0.85
N TYR A 118 -7.32 -9.53 0.66
CA TYR A 118 -7.12 -10.80 1.33
C TYR A 118 -7.06 -10.64 2.85
N LEU A 119 -6.27 -9.68 3.35
CA LEU A 119 -6.13 -9.43 4.79
C LEU A 119 -7.45 -8.97 5.42
N CYS A 120 -8.18 -8.07 4.76
CA CYS A 120 -9.50 -7.63 5.21
C CYS A 120 -10.49 -8.80 5.27
N HIS A 121 -10.57 -9.60 4.21
CA HIS A 121 -11.46 -10.76 4.16
C HIS A 121 -11.09 -11.81 5.22
N PHE A 122 -9.79 -12.09 5.36
CA PHE A 122 -9.29 -13.03 6.36
C PHE A 122 -9.65 -12.56 7.77
N PHE A 123 -9.41 -11.29 8.11
CA PHE A 123 -9.80 -10.71 9.39
C PHE A 123 -11.29 -10.86 9.68
N GLN A 124 -12.14 -10.55 8.70
CA GLN A 124 -13.59 -10.72 8.83
C GLN A 124 -14.00 -12.17 9.01
N LYS A 125 -13.37 -13.10 8.27
CA LYS A 125 -13.61 -14.55 8.40
C LYS A 125 -13.23 -15.08 9.78
N GLN A 126 -12.25 -14.47 10.46
CA GLN A 126 -11.88 -14.78 11.84
C GLN A 126 -12.81 -14.13 12.89
N GLY A 127 -13.88 -13.47 12.49
CA GLY A 127 -14.85 -12.82 13.38
C GLY A 127 -14.59 -11.33 13.64
N GLY A 128 -13.58 -10.74 12.99
CA GLY A 128 -13.32 -9.32 13.06
C GLY A 128 -14.39 -8.47 12.36
N THR A 129 -14.62 -7.26 12.85
CA THR A 129 -15.52 -6.29 12.22
C THR A 129 -14.70 -5.21 11.51
N PHE A 130 -14.92 -5.03 10.20
CA PHE A 130 -14.25 -4.00 9.40
C PHE A 130 -15.24 -2.91 8.97
N MET A 131 -15.09 -1.70 9.52
CA MET A 131 -15.98 -0.56 9.29
C MET A 131 -15.41 0.37 8.21
N LEU A 132 -15.61 0.00 6.94
CA LEU A 132 -15.11 0.79 5.81
C LEU A 132 -15.80 2.16 5.73
N GLY A 133 -15.00 3.21 5.54
CA GLY A 133 -15.51 4.57 5.36
C GLY A 133 -15.89 5.29 6.66
N ASP A 134 -15.55 4.72 7.82
CA ASP A 134 -15.66 5.41 9.11
C ASP A 134 -14.33 6.03 9.53
N THR A 135 -14.37 6.98 10.45
CA THR A 135 -13.20 7.71 10.93
C THR A 135 -13.36 8.03 12.41
N ILE A 136 -12.38 7.63 13.23
CA ILE A 136 -12.33 8.02 14.63
C ILE A 136 -12.01 9.51 14.73
N LEU A 137 -12.81 10.24 15.51
CA LEU A 137 -12.70 11.69 15.67
C LEU A 137 -12.06 12.09 17.00
N ARG A 138 -12.31 11.31 18.05
CA ARG A 138 -11.83 11.56 19.41
C ARG A 138 -11.89 10.30 20.25
N GLY A 139 -11.21 10.32 21.40
CA GLY A 139 -11.46 9.37 22.47
C GLY A 139 -11.32 10.01 23.85
N ASP A 140 -11.97 9.38 24.83
CA ASP A 140 -11.98 9.86 26.21
C ASP A 140 -10.96 9.07 27.02
N MET A 141 -10.00 9.80 27.59
CA MET A 141 -8.99 9.26 28.49
C MET A 141 -9.49 9.35 29.93
N GLU A 142 -9.20 8.34 30.73
CA GLU A 142 -9.43 8.34 32.17
C GLU A 142 -8.20 7.81 32.89
N ALA A 143 -7.66 8.61 33.81
CA ALA A 143 -6.34 8.37 34.39
C ALA A 143 -5.27 8.18 33.30
N ASN A 144 -4.75 6.96 33.15
CA ASN A 144 -3.68 6.62 32.21
C ASN A 144 -4.13 5.61 31.13
N SER A 145 -5.43 5.52 30.86
CA SER A 145 -5.99 4.58 29.88
C SER A 145 -7.04 5.23 28.98
N LEU A 146 -7.11 4.79 27.73
CA LEU A 146 -8.17 5.13 26.79
C LEU A 146 -9.40 4.28 27.10
N ARG A 147 -10.54 4.92 27.39
CA ARG A 147 -11.78 4.20 27.76
C ARG A 147 -12.68 3.93 26.59
N ARG A 148 -12.79 4.92 25.69
CA ARG A 148 -13.73 4.86 24.59
C ARG A 148 -13.32 5.77 23.44
N VAL A 149 -13.73 5.43 22.23
CA VAL A 149 -13.53 6.25 21.02
C VAL A 149 -14.86 6.54 20.34
N PHE A 150 -14.92 7.65 19.61
CA PHE A 150 -16.11 8.09 18.89
C PHE A 150 -15.78 8.25 17.42
N SER A 151 -16.65 7.75 16.56
CA SER A 151 -16.46 7.81 15.12
C SER A 151 -17.44 8.77 14.46
N LYS A 152 -17.08 9.23 13.27
CA LYS A 152 -17.89 10.14 12.48
C LYS A 152 -19.26 9.55 12.16
N ASN A 153 -19.33 8.27 11.81
CA ASN A 153 -20.57 7.65 11.36
C ASN A 153 -21.50 7.24 12.52
N HIS A 154 -21.00 7.23 13.76
CA HIS A 154 -21.74 6.77 14.94
C HIS A 154 -22.06 7.89 15.95
N GLY A 155 -21.63 9.12 15.69
CA GLY A 155 -21.98 10.30 16.51
C GLY A 155 -21.59 10.09 17.98
N ASP A 156 -22.58 10.12 18.87
CA ASP A 156 -22.38 9.98 20.32
C ASP A 156 -22.31 8.51 20.80
N ILE A 157 -22.49 7.53 19.91
CA ILE A 157 -22.32 6.12 20.25
C ILE A 157 -20.81 5.81 20.29
N SER A 158 -20.31 5.52 21.49
CA SER A 158 -18.90 5.25 21.72
C SER A 158 -18.55 3.76 21.56
N PHE A 159 -17.36 3.47 21.05
CA PHE A 159 -16.76 2.15 21.07
C PHE A 159 -15.86 2.00 22.29
N VAL A 160 -16.00 0.88 23.00
CA VAL A 160 -15.21 0.52 24.19
C VAL A 160 -14.43 -0.75 23.90
N ALA A 161 -13.18 -0.80 24.37
CA ALA A 161 -12.31 -1.97 24.27
C ALA A 161 -11.33 -1.98 25.45
N ASP A 162 -10.81 -3.16 25.77
CA ASP A 162 -9.73 -3.29 26.76
C ASP A 162 -8.42 -2.71 26.21
N HIS A 163 -8.15 -2.94 24.92
CA HIS A 163 -6.97 -2.47 24.20
C HIS A 163 -7.33 -1.74 22.90
N PHE A 164 -6.54 -0.72 22.57
CA PHE A 164 -6.65 0.07 21.36
C PHE A 164 -5.32 0.06 20.61
N VAL A 165 -5.39 -0.09 19.29
CA VAL A 165 -4.21 -0.07 18.42
C VAL A 165 -4.39 1.03 17.37
N LEU A 166 -3.48 2.00 17.38
CA LEU A 166 -3.41 3.09 16.43
C LEU A 166 -2.55 2.66 15.23
N ALA A 167 -3.23 2.30 14.15
CA ALA A 167 -2.64 1.89 12.87
C ALA A 167 -3.05 2.84 11.72
N THR A 168 -3.18 4.13 12.02
CA THR A 168 -3.71 5.17 11.10
C THR A 168 -2.72 5.62 10.03
N GLY A 169 -1.50 5.10 10.05
CA GLY A 169 -0.45 5.47 9.11
C GLY A 169 0.10 6.88 9.33
N SER A 170 0.86 7.37 8.36
CA SER A 170 1.53 8.68 8.41
C SER A 170 0.69 9.75 7.68
N TYR A 171 1.34 10.69 7.01
CA TYR A 171 0.75 11.87 6.37
C TYR A 171 -0.33 11.56 5.32
N PHE A 172 -0.09 10.61 4.42
CA PHE A 172 -1.04 10.30 3.32
C PHE A 172 -2.37 9.77 3.86
N SER A 173 -2.32 8.97 4.93
CA SER A 173 -3.47 8.39 5.61
C SER A 173 -4.06 9.33 6.67
N GLN A 174 -3.49 10.52 6.85
CA GLN A 174 -3.88 11.52 7.85
C GLN A 174 -3.76 11.03 9.30
N GLY A 175 -2.96 10.00 9.57
CA GLY A 175 -2.61 9.61 10.94
C GLY A 175 -1.67 10.62 11.60
N LEU A 176 -0.91 11.36 10.78
CA LEU A 176 -0.15 12.54 11.18
C LEU A 176 -0.56 13.73 10.30
N ILE A 177 -0.68 14.91 10.92
CA ILE A 177 -0.95 16.17 10.21
C ILE A 177 0.28 17.06 10.33
N ALA A 178 0.85 17.43 9.19
CA ALA A 178 1.90 18.44 9.07
C ALA A 178 1.26 19.79 8.71
N SER A 179 1.20 20.71 9.69
CA SER A 179 0.84 22.11 9.43
C SER A 179 2.08 22.92 9.02
N ARG A 180 1.95 24.25 8.95
CA ARG A 180 3.11 25.14 8.72
C ARG A 180 4.11 25.07 9.87
N ASP A 181 3.60 24.97 11.10
CA ASP A 181 4.39 25.22 12.31
C ASP A 181 4.62 23.97 13.16
N ARG A 182 3.93 22.86 12.87
CA ARG A 182 4.06 21.62 13.65
C ARG A 182 3.65 20.36 12.89
N VAL A 183 4.09 19.21 13.39
CA VAL A 183 3.51 17.90 13.09
C VAL A 183 2.79 17.37 14.33
N TYR A 184 1.60 16.78 14.17
CA TYR A 184 0.84 16.26 15.30
C TYR A 184 -0.07 15.09 14.93
N GLU A 185 -0.36 14.23 15.90
CA GLU A 185 -1.40 13.21 15.83
C GLU A 185 -2.78 13.84 16.15
N PRO A 186 -3.78 13.68 15.28
CA PRO A 186 -4.99 14.51 15.33
C PRO A 186 -6.08 14.04 16.31
N ILE A 187 -6.09 12.80 16.78
CA ILE A 187 -7.21 12.20 17.52
C ILE A 187 -7.00 12.32 19.04
N PHE A 188 -5.81 11.96 19.52
CA PHE A 188 -5.47 11.85 20.93
C PHE A 188 -4.41 12.87 21.37
N HIS A 189 -3.79 13.56 20.42
CA HIS A 189 -2.71 14.52 20.65
C HIS A 189 -1.53 13.87 21.36
N LEU A 190 -1.10 12.72 20.82
CA LEU A 190 0.06 11.98 21.28
C LEU A 190 1.36 12.77 21.06
N ASP A 191 2.40 12.41 21.80
CA ASP A 191 3.72 12.98 21.62
C ASP A 191 4.26 12.54 20.26
N VAL A 192 4.66 13.52 19.43
CA VAL A 192 5.23 13.28 18.10
C VAL A 192 6.66 13.80 18.10
N ASP A 193 7.61 12.97 17.66
CA ASP A 193 8.98 13.38 17.39
C ASP A 193 9.07 14.00 16.00
N TYR A 194 9.48 15.28 15.95
CA TYR A 194 9.70 16.02 14.71
C TYR A 194 10.63 17.20 14.95
N LEU A 195 11.31 17.67 13.90
CA LEU A 195 12.15 18.86 13.97
C LEU A 195 11.29 20.13 14.03
N HIS A 196 11.60 21.06 14.94
CA HIS A 196 10.81 22.29 15.09
C HIS A 196 11.06 23.32 14.00
N ASP A 197 12.27 23.38 13.42
CA ASP A 197 12.53 24.24 12.28
C ASP A 197 12.06 23.57 10.99
N ARG A 198 11.11 24.21 10.32
CA ARG A 198 10.54 23.74 9.05
C ARG A 198 11.60 23.62 7.95
N GLN A 199 12.62 24.47 7.95
CA GLN A 199 13.68 24.41 6.93
C GLN A 199 14.48 23.12 7.03
N GLU A 200 14.51 22.48 8.20
CA GLU A 200 15.21 21.23 8.43
C GLU A 200 14.38 19.99 8.07
N TRP A 201 13.12 20.14 7.65
CA TRP A 201 12.26 18.99 7.35
C TRP A 201 12.66 18.25 6.09
N TYR A 202 13.27 18.95 5.14
CA TYR A 202 13.62 18.44 3.82
C TYR A 202 15.05 18.83 3.46
N ASN A 203 15.65 18.03 2.59
CA ASN A 203 16.93 18.31 1.96
C ASN A 203 16.68 18.80 0.53
N ASP A 204 17.53 19.71 0.04
CA ASP A 204 17.43 20.27 -1.31
C ASP A 204 17.49 19.20 -2.40
N ASN A 205 18.28 18.14 -2.18
CA ASN A 205 18.34 17.00 -3.07
C ASN A 205 17.19 16.04 -2.78
N VAL A 206 16.24 15.96 -3.71
CA VAL A 206 15.05 15.08 -3.63
C VAL A 206 15.38 13.59 -3.53
N PHE A 207 16.59 13.17 -3.91
CA PHE A 207 17.05 11.78 -3.81
C PHE A 207 17.72 11.45 -2.47
N GLU A 208 17.98 12.45 -1.64
CA GLU A 208 18.48 12.25 -0.28
C GLU A 208 17.34 11.89 0.68
N SER A 209 17.73 11.32 1.83
CA SER A 209 16.78 11.07 2.91
C SER A 209 16.13 12.38 3.34
N GLN A 210 14.82 12.40 3.51
CA GLN A 210 14.11 13.60 3.96
C GLN A 210 13.75 13.42 5.43
N ASN A 211 14.12 14.38 6.28
CA ASN A 211 13.96 14.25 7.74
C ASN A 211 12.51 14.01 8.13
N TYR A 212 11.56 14.63 7.42
CA TYR A 212 10.13 14.46 7.69
C TYR A 212 9.64 13.02 7.59
N MET A 213 10.36 12.14 6.87
CA MET A 213 10.00 10.74 6.73
C MET A 213 10.20 9.94 8.02
N GLN A 214 11.02 10.44 8.95
CA GLN A 214 11.30 9.80 10.23
C GLN A 214 10.42 10.33 11.36
N PHE A 215 9.69 11.42 11.13
CA PHE A 215 8.80 11.97 12.15
C PHE A 215 7.65 11.01 12.40
N GLY A 216 7.28 10.86 13.67
CA GLY A 216 6.25 9.90 14.06
C GLY A 216 5.88 10.02 15.52
N ILE A 217 5.00 9.13 15.95
CA ILE A 217 4.48 9.09 17.31
C ILE A 217 5.48 8.38 18.21
N ARG A 218 5.78 9.01 19.35
CA ARG A 218 6.65 8.47 20.39
C ARG A 218 5.97 7.31 21.09
N THR A 219 6.75 6.26 21.30
CA THR A 219 6.32 5.08 22.06
C THR A 219 7.37 4.65 23.05
N ASN A 220 6.97 3.84 24.03
CA ASN A 220 7.94 3.07 24.82
C ASN A 220 8.35 1.77 24.08
N HIS A 221 9.19 0.95 24.72
CA HIS A 221 9.67 -0.32 24.14
C HIS A 221 8.59 -1.40 23.94
N HIS A 222 7.37 -1.18 24.45
CA HIS A 222 6.20 -2.04 24.21
C HIS A 222 5.24 -1.46 23.16
N PHE A 223 5.67 -0.42 22.43
CA PHE A 223 4.84 0.32 21.47
C PHE A 223 3.62 1.03 22.08
N GLN A 224 3.59 1.25 23.40
CA GLN A 224 2.54 2.07 24.03
C GLN A 224 2.77 3.54 23.69
N ALA A 225 1.72 4.21 23.25
CA ALA A 225 1.71 5.63 22.89
C ALA A 225 2.11 6.50 24.08
N LEU A 226 2.98 7.50 23.85
CA LEU A 226 3.30 8.50 24.86
C LEU A 226 2.39 9.73 24.71
N ARG A 227 1.98 10.27 25.87
CA ARG A 227 1.30 11.56 25.97
C ARG A 227 1.86 12.32 27.16
N SER A 228 2.41 13.51 26.91
CA SER A 228 3.11 14.30 27.92
C SER A 228 4.25 13.53 28.61
N GLY A 229 4.95 12.68 27.85
CA GLY A 229 6.05 11.84 28.30
C GLY A 229 5.65 10.56 29.06
N LEU A 230 4.35 10.30 29.26
CA LEU A 230 3.86 9.12 29.97
C LEU A 230 3.18 8.14 29.02
N PRO A 231 3.41 6.82 29.17
CA PRO A 231 2.76 5.81 28.34
C PRO A 231 1.29 5.63 28.72
N ILE A 232 0.40 5.61 27.72
CA ILE A 232 -1.00 5.24 27.90
C ILE A 232 -1.09 3.71 27.90
N GLU A 233 -1.58 3.12 29.00
CA GLU A 233 -1.43 1.70 29.30
C GLU A 233 -2.01 0.75 28.24
N ASN A 234 -3.10 1.16 27.61
CA ASN A 234 -3.85 0.32 26.68
C ASN A 234 -3.95 0.87 25.26
N LEU A 235 -3.12 1.86 24.90
CA LEU A 235 -3.07 2.42 23.55
C LEU A 235 -1.70 2.15 22.93
N TYR A 236 -1.68 1.36 21.87
CA TYR A 236 -0.47 0.99 21.13
C TYR A 236 -0.40 1.70 19.78
N VAL A 237 0.80 1.95 19.25
CA VAL A 237 1.01 2.51 17.91
C VAL A 237 1.81 1.52 17.07
N ILE A 238 1.39 1.29 15.83
CA ILE A 238 2.06 0.35 14.93
C ILE A 238 2.22 0.93 13.52
N GLY A 239 3.15 0.35 12.77
CA GLY A 239 3.40 0.67 11.37
C GLY A 239 3.85 2.10 11.12
N ALA A 240 3.36 2.68 10.04
CA ALA A 240 3.88 3.96 9.51
C ALA A 240 3.65 5.19 10.42
N GLY A 241 2.89 5.06 11.51
CA GLY A 241 2.74 6.13 12.49
C GLY A 241 3.92 6.25 13.46
N LEU A 242 4.82 5.27 13.51
CA LEU A 242 5.98 5.26 14.41
C LEU A 242 7.09 6.20 13.94
N GLU A 243 7.86 6.72 14.88
CA GLU A 243 9.03 7.57 14.61
C GLU A 243 10.31 6.76 14.32
N GLY A 244 11.33 7.48 13.86
CA GLY A 244 12.73 7.01 13.88
C GLY A 244 13.12 6.11 12.71
N PHE A 245 12.30 6.00 11.66
CA PHE A 245 12.64 5.21 10.48
C PHE A 245 12.19 5.89 9.18
N SER A 246 12.93 5.69 8.09
CA SER A 246 12.60 6.23 6.77
C SER A 246 12.12 5.11 5.84
N PRO A 247 10.80 4.89 5.67
CA PRO A 247 10.27 3.76 4.90
C PRO A 247 10.74 3.76 3.44
N LEU A 248 10.94 4.95 2.85
CA LEU A 248 11.38 5.09 1.46
C LEU A 248 12.88 4.84 1.30
N LYS A 249 13.72 5.43 2.17
CA LYS A 249 15.18 5.31 2.06
C LYS A 249 15.67 3.91 2.44
N GLU A 250 15.05 3.31 3.44
CA GLU A 250 15.42 1.98 3.96
C GLU A 250 14.72 0.85 3.23
N GLY A 251 13.61 1.11 2.52
CA GLY A 251 12.74 0.07 1.96
C GLY A 251 12.04 -0.77 3.05
N SER A 252 11.90 -0.23 4.27
CA SER A 252 11.51 -0.97 5.47
C SER A 252 10.01 -0.90 5.80
N GLY A 253 9.22 -0.06 5.11
CA GLY A 253 7.85 0.28 5.51
C GLY A 253 6.89 -0.90 5.72
N ALA A 254 6.91 -1.88 4.80
CA ALA A 254 6.08 -3.08 4.92
C ALA A 254 6.54 -3.98 6.09
N GLY A 255 7.85 -4.13 6.25
CA GLY A 255 8.45 -4.90 7.35
C GLY A 255 8.10 -4.31 8.71
N VAL A 256 8.25 -2.99 8.89
CA VAL A 256 7.87 -2.29 10.12
C VAL A 256 6.38 -2.48 10.41
N SER A 257 5.51 -2.32 9.41
CA SER A 257 4.06 -2.47 9.57
C SER A 257 3.67 -3.87 10.04
N ILE A 258 4.23 -4.92 9.43
CA ILE A 258 3.90 -6.31 9.78
C ILE A 258 4.50 -6.70 11.13
N LEU A 259 5.77 -6.40 11.38
CA LEU A 259 6.46 -6.85 12.59
C LEU A 259 5.92 -6.17 13.86
N THR A 260 5.61 -4.87 13.78
CA THR A 260 5.03 -4.14 14.92
C THR A 260 3.59 -4.60 15.19
N ALA A 261 2.80 -4.85 14.14
CA ALA A 261 1.47 -5.44 14.29
C ALA A 261 1.50 -6.81 14.97
N LEU A 262 2.38 -7.71 14.52
CA LEU A 262 2.55 -9.05 15.12
C LEU A 262 3.03 -8.97 16.57
N HIS A 263 3.96 -8.08 16.87
CA HIS A 263 4.46 -7.90 18.23
C HIS A 263 3.36 -7.44 19.20
N VAL A 264 2.61 -6.39 18.83
CA VAL A 264 1.51 -5.88 19.66
C VAL A 264 0.40 -6.91 19.79
N ALA A 265 0.02 -7.59 18.70
CA ALA A 265 -1.00 -8.64 18.73
C ALA A 265 -0.64 -9.83 19.62
N ASN A 266 0.64 -10.14 19.82
CA ASN A 266 1.09 -11.18 20.76
C ASN A 266 1.15 -10.71 22.22
N THR A 267 1.06 -9.40 22.45
CA THR A 267 1.19 -8.78 23.78
C THR A 267 -0.18 -8.52 24.43
N ILE A 268 -1.24 -8.39 23.63
CA ILE A 268 -2.62 -8.13 24.06
C ILE A 268 -3.50 -9.38 24.02
#